data_AF-A0A1B8QTD0-F1
#
_entry.id   AF-A0A1B8QTD0-F1
#
_cell.length_a   1.000
_cell.length_b   1.000
_cell.length_c   1.000
_cell.angle_alpha   90.00
_cell.angle_beta   90.00
_cell.angle_gamma   90.00
#
_symmetry.space_group_name_H-M   'P 1'
#
loop_
_entity.id
_entity.type
_entity.pdbx_description
1 polymer ?
#
loop_
_entity_poly.entity_id
_entity_poly.type
_entity_poly.pdbx_seq_one_letter_code
_entity_poly.pdbx_strand_id
1 'polypeptide(L)'
;MPHHTDTIADWLVSNRLYEDNLFYYALIICFWFFIGFIFLGFEINGYSQAQNLFFNFVFYLFICTMMALCPVWFRLFFGKTYTAKREQELHAHLDGLDDDDRQEVVAYLNETGQLAMRPIQRWALVFLGSYFLFEVFFISAWVKDLTLVWQPDWVLAITHWVKENINLPPLNVDRKLFLLNIHSSSSTLLRELYETEMQFLNSEFGITTSFFHFIKALNFAPILIAVYLLLSNIIGWAGINRFNADHQEISFFSSLKKFLWLSFLMFFLFIMVLGGFGKIFMDIETTAEILINITAWVDNFFLNIGYAFFIIALSVTVSWFKTGVLLAILIIDFIKQFFQST
;
A
#
# COMPACT_ATOMS: atom_id res chain seq x y z
N MET A 1 -32.14 -6.16 -30.56
CA MET A 1 -31.37 -4.91 -30.47
C MET A 1 -30.14 -5.21 -29.66
N PRO A 2 -28.94 -4.76 -30.06
CA PRO A 2 -27.74 -5.01 -29.28
C PRO A 2 -27.85 -4.26 -27.95
N HIS A 3 -27.67 -4.97 -26.85
CA HIS A 3 -27.64 -4.37 -25.51
C HIS A 3 -26.50 -3.35 -25.43
N HIS A 4 -26.80 -2.13 -24.98
CA HIS A 4 -25.83 -1.10 -24.63
C HIS A 4 -25.18 -1.41 -23.26
N THR A 5 -24.55 -2.58 -23.12
CA THR A 5 -23.86 -2.97 -21.86
C THR A 5 -22.65 -2.10 -21.51
N ASP A 6 -22.20 -1.22 -22.41
CA ASP A 6 -20.94 -0.47 -22.28
C ASP A 6 -21.09 1.01 -21.85
N THR A 7 -22.25 1.49 -21.40
CA THR A 7 -22.42 2.96 -21.24
C THR A 7 -22.17 3.49 -19.83
N ILE A 8 -22.65 2.85 -18.76
CA ILE A 8 -22.56 3.44 -17.41
C ILE A 8 -21.26 3.12 -16.68
N ALA A 9 -20.70 1.92 -16.84
CA ALA A 9 -19.37 1.62 -16.31
C ALA A 9 -18.34 2.56 -16.95
N ASP A 10 -18.39 2.73 -18.28
CA ASP A 10 -17.56 3.68 -19.01
C ASP A 10 -17.88 5.14 -18.67
N TRP A 11 -19.13 5.47 -18.33
CA TRP A 11 -19.47 6.81 -17.84
C TRP A 11 -18.91 7.10 -16.44
N LEU A 12 -19.11 6.19 -15.46
CA LEU A 12 -18.52 6.29 -14.11
C LEU A 12 -17.00 6.39 -14.16
N VAL A 13 -16.40 5.67 -15.11
CA VAL A 13 -14.98 5.67 -15.40
C VAL A 13 -14.52 6.96 -16.11
N SER A 14 -15.28 7.48 -17.08
CA SER A 14 -14.94 8.71 -17.81
C SER A 14 -15.12 9.98 -16.97
N ASN A 15 -16.05 9.97 -16.00
CA ASN A 15 -16.34 11.12 -15.14
C ASN A 15 -15.49 11.19 -13.86
N ARG A 16 -14.47 10.32 -13.73
CA ARG A 16 -13.48 10.28 -12.63
C ARG A 16 -14.11 10.32 -11.22
N LEU A 17 -15.35 9.85 -11.07
CA LEU A 17 -16.12 9.92 -9.82
C LEU A 17 -15.41 9.19 -8.67
N TYR A 18 -14.71 8.11 -9.00
CA TYR A 18 -13.88 7.36 -8.08
C TYR A 18 -12.72 8.19 -7.50
N GLU A 19 -12.00 8.92 -8.35
CA GLU A 19 -10.78 9.67 -7.98
C GLU A 19 -11.13 10.85 -7.07
N ASP A 20 -12.21 11.56 -7.39
CA ASP A 20 -12.68 12.66 -6.57
C ASP A 20 -13.14 12.18 -5.19
N ASN A 21 -13.92 11.09 -5.12
CA ASN A 21 -14.35 10.53 -3.85
C ASN A 21 -13.18 9.99 -3.04
N LEU A 22 -12.21 9.34 -3.70
CA LEU A 22 -10.96 8.90 -3.08
C LEU A 22 -10.20 10.09 -2.50
N PHE A 23 -10.12 11.22 -3.21
CA PHE A 23 -9.46 12.44 -2.74
C PHE A 23 -10.12 13.00 -1.48
N TYR A 24 -11.45 13.17 -1.46
CA TYR A 24 -12.14 13.67 -0.27
C TYR A 24 -12.04 12.71 0.91
N TYR A 25 -12.12 11.41 0.68
CA TYR A 25 -11.95 10.42 1.73
C TYR A 25 -10.52 10.43 2.25
N ALA A 26 -9.52 10.56 1.38
CA ALA A 26 -8.13 10.73 1.77
C ALA A 26 -7.94 11.99 2.62
N LEU A 27 -8.57 13.12 2.27
CA LEU A 27 -8.52 14.34 3.09
C LEU A 27 -9.09 14.14 4.49
N ILE A 28 -10.24 13.46 4.62
CA ILE A 28 -10.84 13.16 5.93
C ILE A 28 -9.91 12.26 6.75
N ILE A 29 -9.33 11.22 6.14
CA ILE A 29 -8.35 10.35 6.79
C ILE A 29 -7.10 11.13 7.20
N CYS A 30 -6.55 11.98 6.33
CA CYS A 30 -5.39 12.83 6.63
C CYS A 30 -5.67 13.79 7.78
N PHE A 31 -6.87 14.36 7.86
CA PHE A 31 -7.28 15.22 8.97
C PHE A 31 -7.26 14.48 10.30
N TRP A 32 -7.90 13.31 10.37
CA TRP A 32 -7.90 12.49 11.59
C TRP A 32 -6.53 11.94 11.93
N PHE A 33 -5.75 11.57 10.91
CA PHE A 33 -4.36 11.15 11.06
C PHE A 33 -3.53 12.29 11.68
N PHE A 34 -3.67 13.52 11.19
CA PHE A 34 -2.96 14.68 11.71
C PHE A 34 -3.30 14.99 13.17
N ILE A 35 -4.58 14.87 13.56
CA ILE A 35 -4.99 14.95 14.97
C ILE A 35 -4.25 13.89 15.79
N GLY A 36 -4.30 12.63 15.35
CA GLY A 36 -3.59 11.55 16.02
C GLY A 36 -2.08 11.79 16.11
N PHE A 37 -1.46 12.26 15.03
CA PHE A 37 -0.04 12.57 14.94
C PHE A 37 0.42 13.62 15.96
N ILE A 38 -0.39 14.66 16.20
CA ILE A 38 -0.07 15.71 17.17
C ILE A 38 -0.30 15.26 18.61
N PHE A 39 -1.39 14.53 18.87
CA PHE A 39 -1.86 14.29 20.23
C PHE A 39 -1.40 12.95 20.81
N LEU A 40 -1.00 11.97 20.00
CA LEU A 40 -0.46 10.69 20.50
C LEU A 40 0.88 10.89 21.23
N GLY A 41 1.12 10.05 22.25
CA GLY A 41 2.28 10.15 23.12
C GLY A 41 2.09 11.06 24.33
N PHE A 42 0.86 11.51 24.60
CA PHE A 42 0.55 12.33 25.77
C PHE A 42 0.79 11.56 27.08
N GLU A 43 1.18 12.30 28.12
CA GLU A 43 1.37 11.77 29.46
C GLU A 43 0.48 12.52 30.45
N ILE A 44 -0.31 11.78 31.21
CA ILE A 44 -1.13 12.31 32.30
C ILE A 44 -0.37 12.13 33.60
N ASN A 45 -0.05 13.26 34.24
CA ASN A 45 0.62 13.27 35.54
C ASN A 45 -0.18 12.49 36.58
N GLY A 46 0.50 11.63 37.33
CA GLY A 46 -0.11 10.78 38.37
C GLY A 46 -0.47 9.37 37.93
N TYR A 47 -0.33 9.03 36.64
CA TYR A 47 -0.52 7.68 36.12
C TYR A 47 0.81 7.00 35.78
N SER A 48 0.87 5.68 35.88
CA SER A 48 2.04 4.90 35.48
C SER A 48 2.23 4.89 33.95
N GLN A 49 3.42 4.53 33.47
CA GLN A 49 3.67 4.44 32.02
C GLN A 49 2.72 3.45 31.33
N ALA A 50 2.43 2.30 31.96
CA ALA A 50 1.48 1.33 31.42
C ALA A 50 0.04 1.88 31.33
N GLN A 51 -0.38 2.69 32.31
CA GLN A 51 -1.68 3.36 32.27
C GLN A 51 -1.73 4.44 31.18
N ASN A 52 -0.67 5.24 31.04
CA ASN A 52 -0.54 6.21 29.95
C ASN A 52 -0.55 5.53 28.57
N LEU A 53 0.13 4.39 28.42
CA LEU A 53 0.07 3.58 27.21
C LEU A 53 -1.36 3.12 26.91
N PHE A 54 -2.10 2.65 27.92
CA PHE A 54 -3.49 2.26 27.77
C PHE A 54 -4.38 3.43 27.32
N PHE A 55 -4.22 4.63 27.91
CA PHE A 55 -4.98 5.80 27.47
C PHE A 55 -4.63 6.23 26.04
N ASN A 56 -3.36 6.19 25.66
CA ASN A 56 -2.93 6.43 24.29
C ASN A 56 -3.50 5.39 23.32
N PHE A 57 -3.59 4.12 23.74
CA PHE A 57 -4.20 3.06 22.93
C PHE A 57 -5.70 3.28 22.72
N VAL A 58 -6.43 3.68 23.77
CA VAL A 58 -7.85 4.05 23.66
C VAL A 58 -8.03 5.26 22.74
N PHE A 59 -7.15 6.27 22.84
CA PHE A 59 -7.18 7.42 21.96
C PHE A 59 -6.88 7.05 20.50
N TYR A 60 -5.90 6.18 20.25
CA TYR A 60 -5.62 5.60 18.94
C TYR A 60 -6.88 4.92 18.35
N LEU A 61 -7.55 4.05 19.12
CA LEU A 61 -8.78 3.38 18.68
C LEU A 61 -9.92 4.37 18.39
N PHE A 62 -10.03 5.43 19.18
CA PHE A 62 -10.99 6.51 18.94
C PHE A 62 -10.73 7.17 17.58
N ILE A 63 -9.48 7.54 17.28
CA ILE A 63 -9.13 8.16 15.99
C ILE A 63 -9.39 7.19 14.82
N CYS A 64 -9.02 5.91 14.95
CA CYS A 64 -9.33 4.89 13.93
C CYS A 64 -10.84 4.74 13.70
N THR A 65 -11.65 4.86 14.77
CA THR A 65 -13.11 4.87 14.65
C THR A 65 -13.59 6.11 13.89
N MET A 66 -13.04 7.28 14.19
CA MET A 66 -13.37 8.51 13.45
C MET A 66 -12.99 8.44 11.97
N MET A 67 -11.86 7.80 11.63
CA MET A 67 -11.46 7.49 10.26
C MET A 67 -12.46 6.54 9.57
N ALA A 68 -12.92 5.49 10.25
CA ALA A 68 -13.90 4.55 9.71
C ALA A 68 -15.26 5.22 9.42
N LEU A 69 -15.60 6.27 10.18
CA LEU A 69 -16.79 7.10 9.98
C LEU A 69 -16.67 8.11 8.82
N CYS A 70 -15.68 7.97 7.94
CA CYS A 70 -15.50 8.76 6.71
C CYS A 70 -16.80 9.11 5.96
N PRO A 71 -17.74 8.18 5.71
CA PRO A 71 -18.99 8.51 5.02
C PRO A 71 -19.86 9.54 5.76
N VAL A 72 -19.85 9.51 7.09
CA VAL A 72 -20.59 10.47 7.93
C VAL A 72 -19.97 11.85 7.78
N TRP A 73 -18.65 11.96 7.92
CA TRP A 73 -17.93 13.22 7.73
C TRP A 73 -18.10 13.78 6.32
N PHE A 74 -18.06 12.92 5.31
CA PHE A 74 -18.25 13.33 3.93
C PHE A 74 -19.64 13.95 3.72
N ARG A 75 -20.69 13.30 4.21
CA ARG A 75 -22.06 13.84 4.15
C ARG A 75 -22.21 15.14 4.92
N LEU A 76 -21.57 15.27 6.09
CA LEU A 76 -21.64 16.48 6.92
C LEU A 76 -20.96 17.69 6.27
N PHE A 77 -19.76 17.51 5.71
CA PHE A 77 -18.94 18.62 5.21
C PHE A 77 -19.08 18.89 3.72
N PHE A 78 -19.27 17.85 2.90
CA PHE A 78 -19.30 17.96 1.44
C PHE A 78 -20.67 17.66 0.82
N GLY A 79 -21.59 17.08 1.61
CA GLY A 79 -22.92 16.62 1.17
C GLY A 79 -23.97 17.71 0.89
N LYS A 80 -23.64 19.01 0.96
CA LYS A 80 -24.54 20.08 0.50
C LYS A 80 -24.07 20.77 -0.78
N THR A 81 -22.77 20.84 -1.01
CA THR A 81 -22.18 21.62 -2.11
C THR A 81 -21.77 20.74 -3.29
N TYR A 82 -21.38 19.50 -3.02
CA TYR A 82 -20.80 18.60 -4.03
C TYR A 82 -21.81 17.56 -4.54
N THR A 83 -22.65 17.02 -3.65
CA THR A 83 -23.77 16.11 -3.99
C THR A 83 -24.84 16.79 -4.83
N ALA A 84 -25.24 18.04 -4.55
CA ALA A 84 -26.35 18.68 -5.27
C ALA A 84 -26.08 18.89 -6.78
N LYS A 85 -24.86 19.34 -7.13
CA LYS A 85 -24.46 19.54 -8.53
C LYS A 85 -24.28 18.21 -9.26
N ARG A 86 -23.76 17.19 -8.56
CA ARG A 86 -23.44 15.89 -9.14
C ARG A 86 -24.65 14.95 -9.19
N GLU A 87 -25.59 15.06 -8.25
CA GLU A 87 -26.93 14.49 -8.36
C GLU A 87 -27.65 15.11 -9.55
N GLN A 88 -27.56 16.42 -9.78
CA GLN A 88 -28.10 17.02 -11.01
C GLN A 88 -27.46 16.46 -12.29
N GLU A 89 -26.14 16.32 -12.34
CA GLU A 89 -25.44 15.74 -13.50
C GLU A 89 -25.75 14.25 -13.70
N LEU A 90 -25.86 13.49 -12.60
CA LEU A 90 -26.22 12.08 -12.60
C LEU A 90 -27.68 11.87 -12.98
N HIS A 91 -28.61 12.69 -12.47
CA HIS A 91 -30.02 12.67 -12.84
C HIS A 91 -30.22 13.06 -14.31
N ALA A 92 -29.51 14.08 -14.80
CA ALA A 92 -29.52 14.43 -16.22
C ALA A 92 -29.00 13.31 -17.13
N HIS A 93 -28.07 12.48 -16.65
CA HIS A 93 -27.60 11.29 -17.37
C HIS A 93 -28.57 10.11 -17.26
N LEU A 94 -29.17 9.91 -16.08
CA LEU A 94 -30.19 8.88 -15.84
C LEU A 94 -31.47 9.14 -16.64
N ASP A 95 -31.83 10.40 -16.86
CA ASP A 95 -32.97 10.80 -17.71
C ASP A 95 -32.70 10.58 -19.21
N GLY A 96 -31.45 10.32 -19.60
CA GLY A 96 -31.05 9.96 -20.96
C GLY A 96 -30.92 8.45 -21.22
N LEU A 97 -31.17 7.61 -20.21
CA LEU A 97 -31.09 6.14 -20.28
C LEU A 97 -32.50 5.53 -20.39
N ASP A 98 -32.59 4.35 -21.02
CA ASP A 98 -33.83 3.55 -21.01
C ASP A 98 -34.16 3.07 -19.58
N ASP A 99 -35.46 2.82 -19.30
CA ASP A 99 -35.96 2.53 -17.95
C ASP A 99 -35.33 1.28 -17.28
N ASP A 100 -34.97 0.26 -18.07
CA ASP A 100 -34.32 -0.96 -17.57
C ASP A 100 -32.87 -0.68 -17.11
N ASP A 101 -32.11 0.06 -17.93
CA ASP A 101 -30.73 0.46 -17.60
C ASP A 101 -30.73 1.43 -16.40
N ARG A 102 -31.71 2.33 -16.33
CA ARG A 102 -31.87 3.26 -15.20
C ARG A 102 -32.09 2.53 -13.88
N GLN A 103 -32.88 1.46 -13.86
CA GLN A 103 -33.11 0.67 -12.63
C GLN A 103 -31.85 -0.07 -12.17
N GLU A 104 -31.06 -0.62 -13.09
CA GLU A 104 -29.79 -1.28 -12.77
C GLU A 104 -28.78 -0.29 -12.16
N VAL A 105 -28.71 0.93 -12.70
CA VAL A 105 -27.82 1.98 -12.17
C VAL A 105 -28.27 2.46 -10.80
N VAL A 106 -29.57 2.66 -10.59
CA VAL A 106 -30.10 3.04 -9.27
C VAL A 106 -29.86 1.93 -8.24
N ALA A 107 -29.97 0.66 -8.63
CA ALA A 107 -29.61 -0.47 -7.78
C ALA A 107 -28.11 -0.46 -7.42
N TYR A 108 -27.22 -0.30 -8.40
CA TYR A 108 -25.78 -0.21 -8.20
C TYR A 108 -25.37 0.97 -7.29
N LEU A 109 -25.97 2.14 -7.49
CA LEU A 109 -25.76 3.33 -6.67
C LEU A 109 -26.29 3.13 -5.25
N ASN A 110 -27.44 2.47 -5.07
CA ASN A 110 -27.98 2.18 -3.75
C ASN A 110 -27.14 1.14 -3.00
N GLU A 111 -26.63 0.11 -3.68
CA GLU A 111 -25.72 -0.88 -3.10
C GLU A 111 -24.37 -0.29 -2.69
N THR A 112 -23.89 0.72 -3.43
CA THR A 112 -22.65 1.45 -3.12
C THR A 112 -22.87 2.61 -2.15
N GLY A 113 -24.09 2.82 -1.65
CA GLY A 113 -24.42 3.85 -0.67
C GLY A 113 -24.41 5.28 -1.21
N GLN A 114 -24.72 5.43 -2.51
CA GLN A 114 -24.68 6.65 -3.31
C GLN A 114 -23.25 7.22 -3.51
N LEU A 115 -22.22 6.41 -3.24
CA LEU A 115 -20.82 6.80 -3.29
C LEU A 115 -20.10 5.94 -4.33
N ALA A 116 -19.38 6.55 -5.28
CA ALA A 116 -18.73 5.80 -6.36
C ALA A 116 -17.55 4.91 -5.92
N MET A 117 -17.16 4.93 -4.65
CA MET A 117 -16.08 4.10 -4.12
C MET A 117 -16.62 2.81 -3.51
N ARG A 118 -16.07 1.66 -3.91
CA ARG A 118 -16.50 0.36 -3.38
C ARG A 118 -16.17 0.25 -1.88
N PRO A 119 -17.00 -0.44 -1.07
CA PRO A 119 -16.75 -0.61 0.37
C PRO A 119 -15.36 -1.16 0.70
N ILE A 120 -14.85 -2.09 -0.11
CA ILE A 120 -13.51 -2.67 0.07
C ILE A 120 -12.39 -1.64 -0.10
N GLN A 121 -12.53 -0.71 -1.04
CA GLN A 121 -11.55 0.35 -1.27
C GLN A 121 -11.60 1.37 -0.12
N ARG A 122 -12.81 1.69 0.36
CA ARG A 122 -12.96 2.55 1.55
C ARG A 122 -12.25 1.95 2.76
N TRP A 123 -12.46 0.67 3.02
CA TRP A 123 -11.79 -0.02 4.13
C TRP A 123 -10.28 -0.16 3.92
N ALA A 124 -9.81 -0.31 2.68
CA ALA A 124 -8.38 -0.26 2.37
C ALA A 124 -7.76 1.10 2.75
N LEU A 125 -8.46 2.20 2.48
CA LEU A 125 -7.99 3.53 2.87
C LEU A 125 -7.99 3.72 4.40
N VAL A 126 -9.06 3.29 5.08
CA VAL A 126 -9.13 3.31 6.55
C VAL A 126 -8.02 2.47 7.16
N PHE A 127 -7.75 1.29 6.60
CA PHE A 127 -6.67 0.40 7.03
C PHE A 127 -5.31 1.10 6.91
N LEU A 128 -4.98 1.69 5.76
CA LEU A 128 -3.70 2.40 5.59
C LEU A 128 -3.55 3.57 6.58
N GLY A 129 -4.59 4.39 6.73
CA GLY A 129 -4.58 5.49 7.71
C GLY A 129 -4.39 5.00 9.14
N SER A 130 -5.10 3.92 9.51
CA SER A 130 -4.98 3.30 10.84
C SER A 130 -3.61 2.67 11.06
N TYR A 131 -3.03 2.04 10.04
CA TYR A 131 -1.70 1.42 10.12
C TYR A 131 -0.60 2.47 10.30
N PHE A 132 -0.58 3.54 9.50
CA PHE A 132 0.39 4.62 9.70
C PHE A 132 0.20 5.28 11.05
N LEU A 133 -1.05 5.45 11.50
CA LEU A 133 -1.33 5.98 12.83
C LEU A 133 -0.84 5.02 13.93
N PHE A 134 -0.93 3.70 13.72
CA PHE A 134 -0.37 2.71 14.62
C PHE A 134 1.15 2.84 14.73
N GLU A 135 1.88 3.05 13.63
CA GLU A 135 3.33 3.28 13.69
C GLU A 135 3.67 4.52 14.54
N VAL A 136 2.91 5.60 14.36
CA VAL A 136 3.03 6.82 15.16
C VAL A 136 2.71 6.56 16.64
N PHE A 137 1.64 5.83 16.94
CA PHE A 137 1.29 5.40 18.29
C PHE A 137 2.41 4.56 18.91
N PHE A 138 2.98 3.62 18.16
CA PHE A 138 4.05 2.74 18.61
C PHE A 138 5.26 3.58 19.04
N ILE A 139 5.73 4.47 18.17
CA ILE A 139 6.91 5.32 18.41
C ILE A 139 6.66 6.32 19.54
N SER A 140 5.48 6.94 19.59
CA SER A 140 5.22 8.07 20.48
C SER A 140 4.76 7.66 21.88
N ALA A 141 4.09 6.51 22.01
CA ALA A 141 3.46 6.08 23.25
C ALA A 141 3.96 4.73 23.77
N TRP A 142 4.19 3.74 22.90
CA TRP A 142 4.64 2.40 23.32
C TRP A 142 6.16 2.35 23.53
N VAL A 143 6.92 3.20 22.86
CA VAL A 143 8.37 3.33 23.05
C VAL A 143 8.69 4.55 23.92
N LYS A 144 9.51 4.36 24.95
CA LYS A 144 10.09 5.43 25.78
C LYS A 144 11.57 5.15 25.95
N ASP A 145 12.41 6.15 25.67
CA ASP A 145 13.88 6.01 25.69
C ASP A 145 14.37 4.77 24.93
N LEU A 146 13.82 4.58 23.72
CA LEU A 146 14.11 3.45 22.81
C LEU A 146 13.76 2.06 23.38
N THR A 147 13.02 2.00 24.48
CA THR A 147 12.62 0.78 25.17
C THR A 147 11.09 0.64 25.16
N LEU A 148 10.58 -0.59 25.12
CA LEU A 148 9.14 -0.85 25.19
C LEU A 148 8.61 -0.58 26.61
N VAL A 149 7.57 0.25 26.71
CA VAL A 149 6.84 0.51 27.96
C VAL A 149 6.13 -0.75 28.47
N TRP A 150 5.66 -1.60 27.56
CA TRP A 150 4.99 -2.86 27.89
C TRP A 150 5.54 -3.99 27.03
N GLN A 151 6.18 -4.96 27.69
CA GLN A 151 6.89 -6.08 27.07
C GLN A 151 6.52 -7.41 27.76
N PRO A 152 5.36 -7.99 27.42
CA PRO A 152 4.97 -9.31 27.89
C PRO A 152 5.77 -10.44 27.21
N ASP A 153 5.70 -11.65 27.77
CA ASP A 153 6.48 -12.81 27.30
C ASP A 153 6.30 -13.15 25.80
N TRP A 154 5.11 -12.91 25.25
CA TRP A 154 4.86 -13.15 23.83
C TRP A 154 5.60 -12.16 22.92
N VAL A 155 5.84 -10.92 23.39
CA VAL A 155 6.70 -9.96 22.66
C VAL A 155 8.12 -10.50 22.63
N LEU A 156 8.63 -10.98 23.76
CA LEU A 156 9.94 -11.60 23.84
C LEU A 156 10.07 -12.81 22.90
N ALA A 157 9.07 -13.69 22.86
CA ALA A 157 9.04 -14.82 21.93
C ALA A 157 9.13 -14.38 20.46
N ILE A 158 8.40 -13.32 20.07
CA ILE A 158 8.49 -12.73 18.73
C ILE A 158 9.90 -12.19 18.47
N THR A 159 10.48 -11.44 19.41
CA THR A 159 11.83 -10.89 19.22
C THR A 159 12.89 -11.98 19.08
N HIS A 160 12.75 -13.09 19.81
CA HIS A 160 13.62 -14.24 19.67
C HIS A 160 13.49 -14.87 18.30
N TRP A 161 12.26 -15.07 17.82
CA TRP A 161 12.00 -15.56 16.48
C TRP A 161 12.61 -14.65 15.40
N VAL A 162 12.48 -13.32 15.54
CA VAL A 162 13.11 -12.38 14.60
C VAL A 162 14.62 -12.56 14.62
N LYS A 163 15.26 -12.56 15.79
CA LYS A 163 16.71 -12.79 15.93
C LYS A 163 17.19 -14.08 15.27
N GLU A 164 16.45 -15.17 15.46
CA GLU A 164 16.74 -16.44 14.82
C GLU A 164 16.59 -16.40 13.29
N ASN A 165 15.86 -15.44 12.73
CA ASN A 165 15.65 -15.29 11.29
C ASN A 165 16.46 -14.15 10.65
N ILE A 166 17.41 -13.56 11.38
CA ILE A 166 18.35 -12.56 10.87
C ILE A 166 19.59 -13.21 10.30
N ASN A 167 20.04 -12.69 9.16
CA ASN A 167 21.35 -12.97 8.63
C ASN A 167 22.38 -12.02 9.26
N LEU A 168 23.38 -12.59 9.94
CA LEU A 168 24.43 -11.84 10.64
C LEU A 168 25.80 -12.12 10.01
N PRO A 169 26.59 -11.08 9.70
CA PRO A 169 28.00 -11.25 9.36
C PRO A 169 28.79 -11.86 10.54
N PRO A 170 29.86 -12.64 10.31
CA PRO A 170 30.35 -13.17 9.03
C PRO A 170 29.68 -14.51 8.65
N LEU A 171 28.88 -15.08 9.55
CA LEU A 171 28.30 -16.43 9.47
C LEU A 171 27.13 -16.52 8.49
N ASN A 172 27.06 -15.63 7.49
CA ASN A 172 25.94 -15.44 6.59
C ASN A 172 25.28 -16.78 6.21
N VAL A 173 24.17 -17.10 6.87
CA VAL A 173 23.50 -18.40 6.70
C VAL A 173 22.50 -18.24 5.58
N ASP A 174 22.64 -19.07 4.55
CA ASP A 174 21.64 -19.14 3.48
C ASP A 174 20.25 -19.41 4.08
N ARG A 175 19.23 -18.70 3.59
CA ARG A 175 17.78 -18.84 3.93
C ARG A 175 17.28 -18.07 5.16
N LYS A 176 18.02 -17.11 5.70
CA LYS A 176 17.48 -16.14 6.66
C LYS A 176 16.57 -15.12 5.97
N LEU A 177 15.55 -14.64 6.69
CA LEU A 177 14.52 -13.74 6.14
C LEU A 177 14.92 -12.27 6.22
N PHE A 178 15.62 -11.90 7.29
CA PHE A 178 15.96 -10.52 7.60
C PHE A 178 17.46 -10.28 7.46
N LEU A 179 17.82 -9.02 7.21
CA LEU A 179 19.19 -8.57 7.04
C LEU A 179 19.49 -7.51 8.08
N LEU A 180 20.66 -7.64 8.72
CA LEU A 180 21.23 -6.62 9.59
C LEU A 180 22.73 -6.54 9.28
N ASN A 181 23.19 -5.37 8.89
CA ASN A 181 24.61 -5.13 8.66
C ASN A 181 24.95 -3.69 9.03
N ILE A 182 25.40 -3.49 10.26
CA ILE A 182 25.72 -2.17 10.82
C ILE A 182 27.02 -1.63 10.21
N HIS A 183 27.89 -2.51 9.69
CA HIS A 183 29.23 -2.14 9.23
C HIS A 183 29.31 -1.83 7.73
N SER A 184 28.42 -2.40 6.90
CA SER A 184 28.37 -2.10 5.46
C SER A 184 27.38 -1.01 5.09
N SER A 185 26.57 -0.56 6.04
CA SER A 185 25.52 0.40 5.77
C SER A 185 26.06 1.84 5.77
N SER A 186 25.32 2.71 5.10
CA SER A 186 25.57 4.15 5.10
C SER A 186 25.04 4.85 6.36
N SER A 187 24.30 4.14 7.24
CA SER A 187 23.76 4.75 8.44
C SER A 187 24.83 4.84 9.53
N THR A 188 25.00 6.03 10.08
CA THR A 188 26.01 6.29 11.13
C THR A 188 25.49 5.92 12.52
N LEU A 189 24.17 5.85 12.71
CA LEU A 189 23.58 5.85 14.05
C LEU A 189 23.75 4.55 14.81
N LEU A 190 23.42 3.40 14.22
CA LEU A 190 23.61 2.11 14.91
C LEU A 190 25.09 1.81 15.14
N ARG A 191 25.95 2.29 14.23
CA ARG A 191 27.40 2.14 14.32
C ARG A 191 28.02 3.03 15.41
N GLU A 192 27.43 4.19 15.68
CA GLU A 192 27.83 5.06 16.79
C GLU A 192 27.40 4.50 18.15
N LEU A 193 26.25 3.81 18.21
CA LEU A 193 25.67 3.30 19.45
C LEU A 193 26.14 1.87 19.83
N TYR A 194 26.50 1.04 18.84
CA TYR A 194 26.83 -0.35 19.05
C TYR A 194 28.07 -0.77 18.25
N GLU A 195 28.96 -1.54 18.88
CA GLU A 195 30.17 -2.05 18.24
C GLU A 195 29.90 -3.27 17.37
N THR A 196 28.85 -4.03 17.67
CA THR A 196 28.48 -5.26 16.93
C THR A 196 26.98 -5.41 16.77
N GLU A 197 26.57 -6.11 15.71
CA GLU A 197 25.17 -6.47 15.44
C GLU A 197 24.55 -7.27 16.59
N MET A 198 25.32 -8.17 17.20
CA MET A 198 24.86 -8.95 18.35
C MET A 198 24.64 -8.10 19.59
N GLN A 199 25.48 -7.09 19.82
CA GLN A 199 25.30 -6.15 20.93
C GLN A 199 24.02 -5.33 20.73
N PHE A 200 23.77 -4.85 19.50
CA PHE A 200 22.52 -4.18 19.16
C PHE A 200 21.32 -5.09 19.42
N LEU A 201 21.30 -6.30 18.85
CA LEU A 201 20.16 -7.21 18.97
C LEU A 201 19.85 -7.57 20.44
N ASN A 202 20.85 -7.65 21.30
CA ASN A 202 20.67 -7.98 22.71
C ASN A 202 20.35 -6.77 23.61
N SER A 203 20.35 -5.56 23.06
CA SER A 203 19.92 -4.36 23.78
C SER A 203 18.39 -4.22 23.81
N GLU A 204 17.87 -3.40 24.73
CA GLU A 204 16.45 -3.04 24.79
C GLU A 204 15.94 -2.40 23.48
N PHE A 205 16.79 -1.60 22.83
CA PHE A 205 16.45 -1.02 21.53
C PHE A 205 16.43 -2.07 20.42
N GLY A 206 17.32 -3.06 20.46
CA GLY A 206 17.28 -4.20 19.53
C GLY A 206 16.02 -5.06 19.70
N ILE A 207 15.54 -5.25 20.94
CA ILE A 207 14.28 -5.93 21.23
C ILE A 207 13.11 -5.12 20.64
N THR A 208 13.05 -3.83 20.95
CA THR A 208 12.02 -2.91 20.45
C THR A 208 11.97 -2.88 18.92
N THR A 209 13.14 -2.78 18.28
CA THR A 209 13.28 -2.79 16.82
C THR A 209 12.83 -4.11 16.23
N SER A 210 13.26 -5.23 16.81
CA SER A 210 12.89 -6.56 16.33
C SER A 210 11.37 -6.75 16.38
N PHE A 211 10.73 -6.31 17.47
CA PHE A 211 9.28 -6.40 17.61
C PHE A 211 8.55 -5.53 16.57
N PHE A 212 8.96 -4.28 16.40
CA PHE A 212 8.35 -3.40 15.41
C PHE A 212 8.56 -3.92 13.98
N HIS A 213 9.75 -4.43 13.67
CA HIS A 213 10.07 -5.02 12.38
C HIS A 213 9.16 -6.21 12.05
N PHE A 214 8.89 -7.07 13.04
CA PHE A 214 7.92 -8.15 12.87
C PHE A 214 6.53 -7.63 12.47
N ILE A 215 6.05 -6.56 13.14
CA ILE A 215 4.75 -5.96 12.83
C ILE A 215 4.74 -5.40 11.40
N LYS A 216 5.81 -4.72 10.97
CA LYS A 216 5.96 -4.23 9.60
C LYS A 216 5.97 -5.37 8.58
N ALA A 217 6.75 -6.41 8.83
CA ALA A 217 6.82 -7.58 7.96
C ALA A 217 5.46 -8.28 7.83
N LEU A 218 4.73 -8.45 8.94
CA LEU A 218 3.39 -9.04 8.94
C LEU A 218 2.39 -8.20 8.12
N ASN A 219 2.49 -6.88 8.19
CA ASN A 219 1.59 -5.96 7.48
C ASN A 219 2.02 -5.64 6.04
N PHE A 220 3.19 -6.11 5.59
CA PHE A 220 3.69 -5.85 4.24
C PHE A 220 2.67 -6.25 3.15
N ALA A 221 2.15 -7.49 3.21
CA ALA A 221 1.21 -7.98 2.21
C ALA A 221 -0.16 -7.28 2.28
N PRO A 222 -0.78 -7.12 3.47
CA PRO A 222 -1.99 -6.30 3.63
C PRO A 222 -1.86 -4.87 3.09
N ILE A 223 -0.73 -4.18 3.35
CA ILE A 223 -0.46 -2.84 2.82
C ILE A 223 -0.39 -2.88 1.30
N LEU A 224 0.35 -3.84 0.73
CA LEU A 224 0.46 -3.97 -0.72
C LEU A 224 -0.92 -4.18 -1.38
N ILE A 225 -1.78 -5.02 -0.78
CA ILE A 225 -3.16 -5.25 -1.25
C ILE A 225 -3.97 -3.95 -1.15
N ALA A 226 -3.89 -3.23 -0.03
CA ALA A 226 -4.62 -1.99 0.16
C ALA A 226 -4.20 -0.92 -0.85
N VAL A 227 -2.88 -0.74 -1.07
CA VAL A 227 -2.34 0.18 -2.08
C VAL A 227 -2.78 -0.25 -3.48
N TYR A 228 -2.81 -1.55 -3.78
CA TYR A 228 -3.30 -2.07 -5.07
C TYR A 228 -4.78 -1.73 -5.28
N LEU A 229 -5.64 -1.97 -4.29
CA LEU A 229 -7.07 -1.68 -4.38
C LEU A 229 -7.37 -0.19 -4.62
N LEU A 230 -6.51 0.69 -4.10
CA LEU A 230 -6.66 2.14 -4.21
C LEU A 230 -6.07 2.70 -5.50
N LEU A 231 -4.87 2.25 -5.87
CA LEU A 231 -4.07 2.87 -6.94
C LEU A 231 -4.08 2.11 -8.26
N SER A 232 -4.49 0.84 -8.32
CA SER A 232 -4.47 0.04 -9.57
C SER A 232 -5.17 0.72 -10.74
N ASN A 233 -6.34 1.31 -10.50
CA ASN A 233 -7.05 2.10 -11.50
C ASN A 233 -6.23 3.33 -11.90
N ILE A 234 -5.83 4.19 -10.96
CA ILE A 234 -5.05 5.41 -11.26
C ILE A 234 -3.77 5.08 -12.05
N ILE A 235 -3.07 4.02 -11.66
CA ILE A 235 -1.85 3.54 -12.30
C ILE A 235 -2.13 3.04 -13.73
N GLY A 236 -3.22 2.29 -13.94
CA GLY A 236 -3.67 1.88 -15.26
C GLY A 236 -3.88 3.07 -16.19
N TRP A 237 -4.54 4.12 -15.69
CA TRP A 237 -4.86 5.35 -16.42
C TRP A 237 -3.64 6.22 -16.71
N ALA A 238 -2.65 6.24 -15.81
CA ALA A 238 -1.37 6.93 -15.99
C ALA A 238 -0.52 6.38 -17.16
N GLY A 239 -0.99 5.32 -17.83
CA GLY A 239 -0.43 4.82 -19.07
C GLY A 239 -0.06 3.34 -19.02
N ILE A 240 -0.19 2.66 -17.87
CA ILE A 240 0.10 1.22 -17.79
C ILE A 240 -0.88 0.40 -18.62
N ASN A 241 -2.13 0.85 -18.76
CA ASN A 241 -3.11 0.19 -19.63
C ASN A 241 -2.66 0.13 -21.10
N ARG A 242 -1.75 1.00 -21.55
CA ARG A 242 -1.16 0.93 -22.90
C ARG A 242 -0.32 -0.34 -23.11
N PHE A 243 0.11 -0.96 -22.02
CA PHE A 243 0.85 -2.22 -22.04
C PHE A 243 -0.05 -3.45 -21.94
N ASN A 244 -1.34 -3.32 -21.61
CA ASN A 244 -2.26 -4.44 -21.60
C ASN A 244 -2.37 -5.05 -23.01
N ALA A 245 -2.37 -6.38 -23.06
CA ALA A 245 -2.41 -7.15 -24.31
C ALA A 245 -3.78 -7.08 -25.02
N ASP A 246 -4.81 -6.57 -24.34
CA ASP A 246 -6.20 -6.61 -24.82
C ASP A 246 -6.49 -5.63 -25.97
N HIS A 247 -5.56 -4.70 -26.26
CA HIS A 247 -5.63 -3.85 -27.45
C HIS A 247 -4.94 -4.52 -28.63
N GLN A 248 -5.72 -5.32 -29.37
CA GLN A 248 -5.68 -5.70 -30.80
C GLN A 248 -4.41 -5.49 -31.67
N GLU A 249 -3.19 -5.60 -31.16
CA GLU A 249 -1.99 -5.61 -32.00
C GLU A 249 -1.59 -7.05 -32.36
N ILE A 250 -2.29 -7.65 -33.33
CA ILE A 250 -2.11 -9.06 -33.74
C ILE A 250 -0.85 -9.26 -34.60
N SER A 251 -0.20 -8.19 -35.08
CA SER A 251 0.97 -8.34 -35.95
C SER A 251 2.21 -8.85 -35.19
N PHE A 252 2.98 -9.75 -35.82
CA PHE A 252 4.21 -10.30 -35.25
C PHE A 252 5.22 -9.21 -34.84
N PHE A 253 5.49 -8.24 -35.73
CA PHE A 253 6.48 -7.19 -35.47
C PHE A 253 6.04 -6.21 -34.38
N SER A 254 4.75 -5.88 -34.30
CA SER A 254 4.23 -5.03 -33.22
C SER A 254 4.31 -5.75 -31.86
N SER A 255 3.94 -7.03 -31.82
CA SER A 255 4.06 -7.88 -30.63
C SER A 255 5.52 -8.03 -30.18
N LEU A 256 6.46 -8.22 -31.12
CA LEU A 256 7.88 -8.31 -30.82
C LEU A 256 8.43 -7.00 -30.24
N LYS A 257 8.10 -5.85 -30.85
CA LYS A 257 8.51 -4.53 -30.36
C LYS A 257 7.97 -4.28 -28.94
N LYS A 258 6.71 -4.61 -28.69
CA LYS A 258 6.07 -4.51 -27.37
C LYS A 258 6.76 -5.42 -26.36
N PHE A 259 7.04 -6.67 -26.71
CA PHE A 259 7.75 -7.62 -25.85
C PHE A 259 9.15 -7.14 -25.47
N LEU A 260 9.93 -6.63 -26.44
CA LEU A 260 11.27 -6.09 -26.18
C LEU A 260 11.21 -4.88 -25.24
N TRP A 261 10.27 -3.96 -25.46
CA TRP A 261 10.08 -2.81 -24.58
C TRP A 261 9.68 -3.20 -23.16
N LEU A 262 8.74 -4.14 -23.03
CA LEU A 262 8.35 -4.69 -21.73
C LEU A 262 9.50 -5.42 -21.04
N SER A 263 10.34 -6.13 -21.79
CA SER A 263 11.52 -6.81 -21.24
C SER A 263 12.54 -5.82 -20.69
N PHE A 264 12.79 -4.73 -21.42
CA PHE A 264 13.64 -3.64 -20.96
C PHE A 264 13.09 -3.01 -19.68
N LEU A 265 11.80 -2.65 -19.67
CA LEU A 265 11.16 -2.05 -18.50
C LEU A 265 11.17 -3.01 -17.29
N MET A 266 10.90 -4.29 -17.52
CA MET A 266 10.94 -5.34 -16.49
C MET A 266 12.30 -5.43 -15.81
N PHE A 267 13.40 -5.30 -16.54
CA PHE A 267 14.73 -5.34 -15.94
C PHE A 267 14.94 -4.24 -14.89
N PHE A 268 14.57 -2.99 -15.20
CA PHE A 268 14.67 -1.87 -14.25
C PHE A 268 13.70 -2.02 -13.08
N LEU A 269 12.46 -2.42 -13.37
CA LEU A 269 11.44 -2.63 -12.33
C LEU A 269 11.83 -3.76 -11.39
N PHE A 270 12.47 -4.82 -11.89
CA PHE A 270 12.96 -5.93 -11.09
C PHE A 270 14.05 -5.49 -10.11
N ILE A 271 15.04 -4.70 -10.57
CA ILE A 271 16.09 -4.16 -9.69
C ILE A 271 15.47 -3.29 -8.59
N MET A 272 14.54 -2.40 -8.96
CA MET A 272 13.86 -1.52 -8.01
C MET A 272 12.98 -2.30 -7.02
N VAL A 273 12.26 -3.33 -7.47
CA VAL A 273 11.49 -4.23 -6.61
C VAL A 273 12.40 -4.96 -5.64
N LEU A 274 13.52 -5.52 -6.09
CA LEU A 274 14.47 -6.19 -5.20
C LEU A 274 15.03 -5.24 -4.15
N GLY A 275 15.44 -4.03 -4.56
CA GLY A 275 15.94 -3.01 -3.64
C GLY A 275 14.88 -2.52 -2.64
N GLY A 276 13.68 -2.21 -3.13
CA GLY A 276 12.54 -1.77 -2.31
C GLY A 276 12.03 -2.87 -1.39
N PHE A 277 11.96 -4.11 -1.86
CA PHE A 277 11.65 -5.28 -1.04
C PHE A 277 12.66 -5.45 0.07
N GLY A 278 13.95 -5.44 -0.28
CA GLY A 278 15.04 -5.56 0.68
C GLY A 278 14.94 -4.49 1.75
N LYS A 279 14.73 -3.23 1.36
CA LYS A 279 14.66 -2.10 2.30
C LYS A 279 13.41 -2.04 3.17
N ILE A 280 12.23 -2.36 2.63
CA ILE A 280 10.96 -2.23 3.36
C ILE A 280 10.68 -3.47 4.22
N PHE A 281 11.02 -4.66 3.71
CA PHE A 281 10.65 -5.93 4.33
C PHE A 281 11.80 -6.62 5.06
N MET A 282 13.02 -6.59 4.51
CA MET A 282 14.13 -7.40 5.06
C MET A 282 15.06 -6.61 5.99
N ASP A 283 15.18 -5.30 5.79
CA ASP A 283 16.19 -4.47 6.42
C ASP A 283 15.78 -3.99 7.83
N ILE A 284 16.40 -4.56 8.85
CA ILE A 284 16.15 -4.20 10.25
C ILE A 284 16.76 -2.84 10.59
N GLU A 285 17.85 -2.45 9.93
CA GLU A 285 18.50 -1.17 10.20
C GLU A 285 17.58 0.01 9.87
N THR A 286 16.97 -0.03 8.68
CA THR A 286 15.96 0.97 8.26
C THR A 286 14.81 1.03 9.28
N THR A 287 14.47 -0.10 9.90
CA THR A 287 13.43 -0.13 10.95
C THR A 287 13.89 0.53 12.25
N ALA A 288 15.16 0.33 12.63
CA ALA A 288 15.75 1.01 13.79
C ALA A 288 15.77 2.53 13.58
N GLU A 289 16.17 3.00 12.39
CA GLU A 289 16.18 4.43 12.05
C GLU A 289 14.79 5.08 12.21
N ILE A 290 13.76 4.42 11.71
CA ILE A 290 12.37 4.88 11.82
C ILE A 290 11.93 5.02 13.29
N LEU A 291 12.41 4.15 14.18
CA LEU A 291 12.01 4.12 15.59
C LEU A 291 12.68 5.15 16.48
N ILE A 292 13.75 5.82 16.02
CA ILE A 292 14.52 6.77 16.85
C ILE A 292 13.59 7.84 17.42
N ASN A 293 12.75 8.40 16.57
CA ASN A 293 11.75 9.40 16.94
C ASN A 293 10.77 9.62 15.78
N ILE A 294 9.71 10.38 16.06
CA ILE A 294 8.67 10.70 15.08
C ILE A 294 9.20 11.50 13.88
N THR A 295 10.26 12.30 14.04
CA THR A 295 10.88 13.02 12.92
C THR A 295 11.57 12.08 11.95
N ALA A 296 12.29 11.07 12.45
CA ALA A 296 12.93 10.06 11.63
C ALA A 296 11.90 9.17 10.91
N TRP A 297 10.75 8.92 11.54
CA TRP A 297 9.61 8.28 10.86
C TRP A 297 9.10 9.12 9.68
N VAL A 298 8.94 10.45 9.85
CA VAL A 298 8.55 11.37 8.77
C VAL A 298 9.60 11.38 7.65
N ASP A 299 10.88 11.48 8.00
CA ASP A 299 11.98 11.53 7.03
C ASP A 299 12.06 10.24 6.19
N ASN A 300 11.65 9.10 6.76
CA ASN A 300 11.61 7.82 6.09
C ASN A 300 10.24 7.48 5.47
N PHE A 301 9.23 8.34 5.62
CA PHE A 301 7.88 8.07 5.12
C PHE A 301 7.85 7.89 3.59
N PHE A 302 8.79 8.50 2.85
CA PHE A 302 8.91 8.35 1.40
C PHE A 302 9.17 6.90 0.96
N LEU A 303 9.71 6.04 1.82
CA LEU A 303 9.95 4.64 1.52
C LEU A 303 8.66 3.91 1.12
N ASN A 304 7.50 4.38 1.61
CA ASN A 304 6.19 3.84 1.24
C ASN A 304 5.86 3.99 -0.26
N ILE A 305 6.53 4.87 -1.00
CA ILE A 305 6.42 4.95 -2.47
C ILE A 305 6.83 3.61 -3.11
N GLY A 306 7.70 2.83 -2.46
CA GLY A 306 8.09 1.49 -2.89
C GLY A 306 6.88 0.59 -3.16
N TYR A 307 5.82 0.64 -2.34
CA TYR A 307 4.60 -0.16 -2.56
C TYR A 307 3.91 0.15 -3.90
N ALA A 308 3.87 1.43 -4.32
CA ALA A 308 3.33 1.80 -5.62
C ALA A 308 4.18 1.23 -6.76
N PHE A 309 5.50 1.29 -6.62
CA PHE A 309 6.44 0.71 -7.57
C PHE A 309 6.33 -0.82 -7.68
N PHE A 310 6.07 -1.53 -6.58
CA PHE A 310 5.75 -2.95 -6.61
C PHE A 310 4.52 -3.27 -7.47
N ILE A 311 3.46 -2.49 -7.32
CA ILE A 311 2.22 -2.68 -8.10
C ILE A 311 2.46 -2.45 -9.58
N ILE A 312 3.24 -1.41 -9.91
CA ILE A 312 3.66 -1.13 -11.29
C ILE A 312 4.45 -2.32 -11.84
N ALA A 313 5.42 -2.83 -11.10
CA ALA A 313 6.23 -3.99 -11.50
C ALA A 313 5.38 -5.24 -11.72
N LEU A 314 4.45 -5.56 -10.82
CA LEU A 314 3.53 -6.68 -10.99
C LEU A 314 2.67 -6.53 -12.26
N SER A 315 2.15 -5.33 -12.50
CA SER A 315 1.31 -5.04 -13.68
C SER A 315 2.08 -5.22 -14.99
N VAL A 316 3.33 -4.74 -15.04
CA VAL A 316 4.23 -4.92 -16.19
C VAL A 316 4.62 -6.39 -16.35
N THR A 317 4.83 -7.12 -15.25
CA THR A 317 5.16 -8.56 -15.27
C THR A 317 4.04 -9.37 -15.92
N VAL A 318 2.79 -9.13 -15.50
CA VAL A 318 1.60 -9.78 -16.08
C VAL A 318 1.49 -9.45 -17.58
N SER A 319 1.70 -8.19 -17.95
CA SER A 319 1.66 -7.75 -19.36
C SER A 319 2.78 -8.39 -20.20
N TRP A 320 3.98 -8.49 -19.64
CA TRP A 320 5.14 -9.15 -20.26
C TRP A 320 4.84 -10.63 -20.51
N PHE A 321 4.29 -11.34 -19.52
CA PHE A 321 3.94 -12.75 -19.65
C PHE A 321 2.86 -12.97 -20.73
N LYS A 322 1.77 -12.19 -20.70
CA LYS A 322 0.71 -12.25 -21.72
C LYS A 322 1.26 -12.02 -23.13
N THR A 323 2.11 -11.01 -23.31
CA THR A 323 2.72 -10.68 -24.61
C THR A 323 3.70 -11.77 -25.06
N GLY A 324 4.47 -12.36 -24.14
CA GLY A 324 5.37 -13.47 -24.43
C GLY A 324 4.63 -14.72 -24.92
N VAL A 325 3.49 -15.06 -24.29
CA VAL A 325 2.63 -16.17 -24.74
C VAL A 325 2.08 -15.90 -26.15
N LEU A 326 1.57 -14.70 -26.41
CA LEU A 326 1.07 -14.31 -27.74
C LEU A 326 2.17 -14.41 -28.80
N LEU A 327 3.37 -13.91 -28.50
CA LEU A 327 4.51 -13.97 -29.41
C LEU A 327 4.90 -15.43 -29.72
N ALA A 328 4.89 -16.32 -28.72
CA ALA A 328 5.17 -17.73 -28.92
C ALA A 328 4.17 -18.40 -29.88
N ILE A 329 2.88 -18.08 -29.76
CA ILE A 329 1.83 -18.55 -30.68
C ILE A 329 2.09 -18.04 -32.11
N LEU A 330 2.37 -16.74 -32.26
CA LEU A 330 2.65 -16.15 -33.57
C LEU A 330 3.91 -16.73 -34.24
N ILE A 331 4.94 -17.07 -33.46
CA ILE A 331 6.14 -17.77 -33.96
C ILE A 331 5.77 -19.16 -34.48
N ILE A 332 4.97 -19.92 -33.73
CA ILE A 332 4.52 -21.25 -34.14
C ILE A 332 3.72 -21.18 -35.45
N ASP A 333 2.80 -20.23 -35.56
CA ASP A 333 1.97 -20.06 -36.75
C ASP A 333 2.78 -19.60 -37.97
N PHE A 334 3.75 -18.71 -37.77
CA PHE A 334 4.69 -18.30 -38.83
C PHE A 334 5.52 -19.48 -39.33
N ILE A 335 6.04 -20.31 -38.43
CA ILE A 335 6.80 -21.53 -38.78
C ILE A 335 5.91 -22.50 -39.55
N LYS A 336 4.67 -22.76 -39.09
CA LYS A 336 3.73 -23.66 -39.80
C LYS A 336 3.42 -23.19 -41.22
N GLN A 337 3.17 -21.90 -41.43
CA GLN A 337 2.94 -21.35 -42.77
C GLN A 337 4.14 -21.57 -43.69
N PHE A 338 5.36 -21.44 -43.15
CA PHE A 338 6.59 -21.64 -43.92
C PHE A 338 6.84 -23.10 -44.31
N PHE A 339 6.38 -24.07 -43.51
CA PHE A 339 6.55 -25.51 -43.76
C PHE A 339 5.35 -26.19 -44.45
N GLN A 340 4.20 -25.52 -44.57
CA GLN A 340 3.04 -26.02 -45.32
C GLN A 340 2.99 -25.53 -46.78
N SER A 341 3.90 -24.65 -47.20
CA SER A 341 3.99 -24.15 -48.58
C SER A 341 4.88 -24.99 -49.51
N THR A 342 5.15 -26.24 -49.15
CA THR A 342 5.78 -27.29 -49.98
C THR A 342 4.83 -28.46 -50.08
#